data_AF-A0A9Q3M877-F1
#
_entry.id   AF-A0A9Q3M877-F1
#
_cell.length_a   1.000
_cell.length_b   1.000
_cell.length_c   1.000
_cell.angle_alpha   90.00
_cell.angle_beta   90.00
_cell.angle_gamma   90.00
#
_symmetry.space_group_name_H-M   'P 1'
#
loop_
_entity.id
_entity.type
_entity.pdbx_description
1 polymer ?
#
loop_
_entity_poly.entity_id
_entity_poly.type
_entity_poly.pdbx_seq_one_letter_code
_entity_poly.pdbx_strand_id
1 'polypeptide(L)'
;MKRALAPALKTLALRIPAALAIPALAVPALLFAGTMRAADAPVVVTSIKPIHSLVSAIMQGVGEPELIVDGAASPHTYSMKPSNARALQEAKVVFWVGPNLEAFLEKPLEALGSNASVVELDNAPDLTKLPFREGGAFEPHDDAGHDSASADDPDRDHDHDHDHDHDAAKTGQDGGQAHHDDHEDHEHGHGAFDTHLWLDPMNAKAMAAVITTTLVAADPANALTYQANAKALDDRLTALDKEIAATVAPVKDKPFVVFHDAYQYFEHRYGIRVAGSITVSPETIPGAERVSEIHRKVGELGATCVFAEPQFEPRLVKVVTEGTRAKSGVLDPEAATLKAGPDLYFTLMRGIADSMKACLSSA
;
A
#
# COMPACT_ATOMS: atom_id res chain seq x y z
N MET A 1 -32.48 -96.67 49.74
CA MET A 1 -33.70 -97.06 50.49
C MET A 1 -34.73 -95.95 50.35
N LYS A 2 -35.91 -96.26 49.76
CA LYS A 2 -37.27 -95.63 49.91
C LYS A 2 -37.37 -94.10 49.73
N ARG A 3 -38.31 -93.46 49.03
CA ARG A 3 -39.58 -93.74 48.30
C ARG A 3 -39.89 -92.39 47.60
N ALA A 4 -40.15 -92.35 46.30
CA ALA A 4 -41.49 -92.28 45.68
C ALA A 4 -42.14 -90.87 45.57
N LEU A 5 -42.78 -90.67 44.40
CA LEU A 5 -43.89 -89.78 44.03
C LEU A 5 -43.59 -88.39 43.41
N ALA A 6 -44.04 -88.26 42.15
CA ALA A 6 -44.28 -87.08 41.31
C ALA A 6 -45.54 -86.28 41.81
N PRO A 7 -46.14 -85.28 41.10
CA PRO A 7 -45.86 -84.66 39.79
C PRO A 7 -46.02 -83.10 39.72
N ALA A 8 -45.82 -82.58 38.49
CA ALA A 8 -46.22 -81.30 37.85
C ALA A 8 -47.01 -80.21 38.63
N LEU A 9 -46.73 -78.92 38.35
CA LEU A 9 -47.74 -77.94 37.90
C LEU A 9 -47.17 -76.53 37.52
N LYS A 10 -47.58 -76.11 36.31
CA LYS A 10 -48.10 -74.77 35.88
C LYS A 10 -47.27 -73.50 36.03
N THR A 11 -46.98 -72.93 34.85
CA THR A 11 -46.71 -71.54 34.51
C THR A 11 -47.77 -70.57 35.06
N LEU A 12 -47.34 -69.49 35.71
CA LEU A 12 -48.17 -68.34 36.09
C LEU A 12 -47.49 -67.05 35.60
N ALA A 13 -48.14 -66.38 34.64
CA ALA A 13 -47.74 -65.06 34.16
C ALA A 13 -48.16 -63.99 35.19
N LEU A 14 -47.20 -63.18 35.64
CA LEU A 14 -47.45 -62.09 36.58
C LEU A 14 -47.54 -60.76 35.82
N ARG A 15 -48.69 -60.10 35.93
CA ARG A 15 -48.96 -58.74 35.43
C ARG A 15 -48.38 -57.71 36.42
N ILE A 16 -47.66 -56.72 35.90
CA ILE A 16 -47.15 -55.57 36.67
C ILE A 16 -48.22 -54.46 36.67
N PRO A 17 -48.57 -53.85 37.82
CA PRO A 17 -49.53 -52.75 37.88
C PRO A 17 -48.85 -51.41 37.58
N ALA A 18 -49.66 -50.49 37.05
CA ALA A 18 -49.27 -49.15 36.64
C ALA A 18 -49.22 -48.14 37.81
N ALA A 19 -48.28 -47.19 37.65
CA ALA A 19 -48.32 -45.78 38.05
C ALA A 19 -48.28 -45.40 39.55
N LEU A 20 -47.15 -44.79 39.94
CA LEU A 20 -47.12 -43.69 40.89
C LEU A 20 -46.23 -42.59 40.29
N ALA A 21 -46.86 -41.51 39.81
CA ALA A 21 -46.20 -40.38 39.17
C ALA A 21 -45.71 -39.39 40.24
N ILE A 22 -44.40 -39.13 40.27
CA ILE A 22 -43.77 -38.05 41.04
C ILE A 22 -43.73 -36.82 40.11
N PRO A 23 -44.24 -35.64 40.49
CA PRO A 23 -44.15 -34.46 39.64
C PRO A 23 -42.70 -33.96 39.66
N ALA A 24 -41.99 -34.15 38.56
CA ALA A 24 -40.69 -33.53 38.35
C ALA A 24 -40.90 -32.02 38.20
N LEU A 25 -40.38 -31.25 39.16
CA LEU A 25 -40.32 -29.79 39.10
C LEU A 25 -39.32 -29.42 38.00
N ALA A 26 -39.82 -29.19 36.78
CA ALA A 26 -39.01 -28.75 35.66
C ALA A 26 -38.59 -27.29 35.90
N VAL A 27 -37.33 -27.09 36.31
CA VAL A 27 -36.68 -25.78 36.23
C VAL A 27 -36.48 -25.50 34.73
N PRO A 28 -37.09 -24.46 34.15
CA PRO A 28 -36.79 -24.10 32.77
C PRO A 28 -35.37 -23.55 32.76
N ALA A 29 -34.44 -24.34 32.23
CA ALA A 29 -33.14 -23.81 31.81
C ALA A 29 -33.43 -22.83 30.66
N LEU A 30 -33.55 -21.55 31.01
CA LEU A 30 -33.55 -20.45 30.05
C LEU A 30 -32.16 -20.49 29.39
N LEU A 31 -32.06 -21.20 28.27
CA LEU A 31 -30.96 -21.02 27.32
C LEU A 31 -31.08 -19.59 26.83
N PHE A 32 -30.34 -18.68 27.46
CA PHE A 32 -29.95 -17.42 26.84
C PHE A 32 -29.10 -17.80 25.61
N ALA A 33 -29.77 -18.10 24.50
CA ALA A 33 -29.19 -17.97 23.18
C ALA A 33 -28.99 -16.46 22.98
N GLY A 34 -27.94 -15.92 23.59
CA GLY A 34 -27.45 -14.60 23.23
C GLY A 34 -27.15 -14.67 21.74
N THR A 35 -27.91 -13.94 20.95
CA THR A 35 -27.48 -13.59 19.61
C THR A 35 -26.17 -12.83 19.81
N MET A 36 -25.03 -13.49 19.60
CA MET A 36 -23.79 -12.76 19.39
C MET A 36 -24.04 -11.92 18.14
N ARG A 37 -24.44 -10.65 18.34
CA ARG A 37 -24.27 -9.66 17.29
C ARG A 37 -22.77 -9.69 17.00
N ALA A 38 -22.40 -10.00 15.77
CA ALA A 38 -21.10 -9.59 15.27
C ALA A 38 -20.98 -8.11 15.63
N ALA A 39 -19.96 -7.76 16.41
CA ALA A 39 -19.63 -6.36 16.60
C ALA A 39 -19.42 -5.77 15.21
N ASP A 40 -20.03 -4.62 14.92
CA ASP A 40 -19.78 -3.94 13.65
C ASP A 40 -18.26 -3.74 13.54
N ALA A 41 -17.68 -4.24 12.45
CA ALA A 41 -16.25 -4.13 12.20
C ALA A 41 -15.86 -2.64 12.23
N PRO A 42 -14.65 -2.31 12.73
CA PRO A 42 -14.19 -0.92 12.69
C PRO A 42 -14.13 -0.44 11.24
N VAL A 43 -14.47 0.84 11.02
CA VAL A 43 -14.22 1.49 9.73
C VAL A 43 -12.71 1.64 9.57
N VAL A 44 -12.14 0.95 8.58
CA VAL A 44 -10.71 0.97 8.28
C VAL A 44 -10.53 1.58 6.91
N VAL A 45 -9.58 2.51 6.80
CA VAL A 45 -9.23 3.17 5.53
C VAL A 45 -7.80 2.83 5.17
N THR A 46 -7.54 2.66 3.87
CA THR A 46 -6.22 2.39 3.31
C THR A 46 -5.90 3.36 2.17
N SER A 47 -4.63 3.77 2.06
CA SER A 47 -4.21 4.74 1.04
C SER A 47 -4.26 4.17 -0.38
N ILE A 48 -3.54 3.08 -0.64
CA ILE A 48 -3.29 2.52 -1.97
C ILE A 48 -3.67 1.04 -2.07
N LYS A 49 -3.90 0.54 -3.29
CA LYS A 49 -4.34 -0.84 -3.56
C LYS A 49 -3.45 -1.94 -2.98
N PRO A 50 -2.10 -1.87 -3.03
CA PRO A 50 -1.26 -2.88 -2.39
C PRO A 50 -1.52 -2.99 -0.88
N ILE A 51 -1.64 -1.86 -0.19
CA ILE A 51 -1.93 -1.83 1.25
C ILE A 51 -3.36 -2.30 1.54
N HIS A 52 -4.34 -1.83 0.74
CA HIS A 52 -5.72 -2.32 0.79
C HIS A 52 -5.79 -3.85 0.71
N SER A 53 -5.01 -4.47 -0.17
CA SER A 53 -4.98 -5.91 -0.34
C SER A 53 -4.47 -6.64 0.90
N LEU A 54 -3.39 -6.16 1.51
CA LEU A 54 -2.84 -6.74 2.76
C LEU A 54 -3.84 -6.61 3.91
N VAL A 55 -4.44 -5.44 4.09
CA VAL A 55 -5.45 -5.18 5.13
C VAL A 55 -6.71 -6.03 4.88
N SER A 56 -7.19 -6.12 3.64
CA SER A 56 -8.33 -6.95 3.25
C SER A 56 -8.10 -8.43 3.54
N ALA A 57 -6.88 -8.93 3.29
CA ALA A 57 -6.53 -10.32 3.60
C ALA A 57 -6.57 -10.60 5.11
N ILE A 58 -6.14 -9.65 5.94
CA ILE A 58 -6.19 -9.77 7.41
C ILE A 58 -7.64 -9.64 7.91
N MET A 59 -8.43 -8.71 7.36
CA MET A 59 -9.82 -8.47 7.74
C MET A 59 -10.83 -9.48 7.18
N GLN A 60 -10.38 -10.45 6.37
CA GLN A 60 -11.26 -11.38 5.67
C GLN A 60 -12.24 -12.09 6.61
N GLY A 61 -13.54 -11.95 6.31
CA GLY A 61 -14.64 -12.51 7.11
C GLY A 61 -15.12 -11.61 8.26
N VAL A 62 -14.48 -10.46 8.49
CA VAL A 62 -14.87 -9.46 9.50
C VAL A 62 -15.39 -8.19 8.83
N GLY A 63 -14.65 -7.65 7.86
CA GLY A 63 -15.02 -6.44 7.13
C GLY A 63 -14.12 -6.22 5.91
N GLU A 64 -14.36 -5.12 5.20
CA GLU A 64 -13.54 -4.69 4.06
C GLU A 64 -13.09 -3.24 4.29
N PRO A 65 -11.79 -2.93 4.14
CA PRO A 65 -11.31 -1.56 4.28
C PRO A 65 -11.74 -0.71 3.09
N GLU A 66 -11.96 0.58 3.33
CA GLU A 66 -12.11 1.59 2.29
C GLU A 66 -10.75 1.93 1.66
N LEU A 67 -10.76 2.37 0.40
CA LEU A 67 -9.57 2.69 -0.39
C LEU A 67 -9.63 4.15 -0.87
N ILE A 68 -8.58 4.92 -0.61
CA ILE A 68 -8.49 6.33 -1.03
C ILE A 68 -8.12 6.46 -2.51
N VAL A 69 -6.96 5.92 -2.89
CA VAL A 69 -6.45 5.94 -4.27
C VAL A 69 -7.04 4.74 -5.02
N ASP A 70 -8.30 4.89 -5.41
CA ASP A 70 -8.98 3.93 -6.29
C ASP A 70 -8.81 4.29 -7.78
N GLY A 71 -8.88 3.28 -8.64
CA GLY A 71 -8.70 3.41 -10.08
C GLY A 71 -7.23 3.32 -10.52
N ALA A 72 -6.86 4.18 -11.46
CA ALA A 72 -5.54 4.19 -12.11
C ALA A 72 -4.74 5.48 -11.86
N ALA A 73 -5.17 6.28 -10.88
CA ALA A 73 -4.44 7.49 -10.48
C ALA A 73 -3.25 7.11 -9.60
N SER A 74 -2.13 7.83 -9.76
CA SER A 74 -0.93 7.59 -8.95
C SER A 74 -1.02 8.32 -7.60
N PRO A 75 -0.60 7.70 -6.48
CA PRO A 75 -0.51 8.36 -5.18
C PRO A 75 0.44 9.56 -5.17
N HIS A 76 1.43 9.62 -6.07
CA HIS A 76 2.39 10.72 -6.15
C HIS A 76 1.74 12.05 -6.57
N THR A 77 0.66 12.02 -7.34
CA THR A 77 -0.05 13.21 -7.88
C THR A 77 -1.53 13.25 -7.52
N TYR A 78 -1.97 12.37 -6.62
CA TYR A 78 -3.39 12.17 -6.35
C TYR A 78 -4.05 13.41 -5.73
N SER A 79 -5.25 13.74 -6.22
CA SER A 79 -6.10 14.78 -5.65
C SER A 79 -7.30 14.16 -4.93
N MET A 80 -7.47 14.49 -3.64
CA MET A 80 -8.54 13.92 -2.83
C MET A 80 -9.94 14.32 -3.30
N LYS A 81 -10.84 13.32 -3.37
CA LYS A 81 -12.27 13.53 -3.61
C LYS A 81 -13.00 13.85 -2.30
N PRO A 82 -14.14 14.56 -2.33
CA PRO A 82 -14.96 14.78 -1.13
C PRO A 82 -15.39 13.49 -0.42
N SER A 83 -15.60 12.41 -1.16
CA SER A 83 -15.89 11.08 -0.60
C SER A 83 -14.74 10.55 0.26
N ASN A 84 -13.50 10.82 -0.12
CA ASN A 84 -12.31 10.37 0.59
C ASN A 84 -12.20 11.08 1.95
N ALA A 85 -12.48 12.38 1.97
CA ALA A 85 -12.50 13.15 3.22
C ALA A 85 -13.55 12.61 4.20
N ARG A 86 -14.72 12.18 3.70
CA ARG A 86 -15.75 11.56 4.52
C ARG A 86 -15.31 10.19 5.06
N ALA A 87 -14.71 9.35 4.23
CA ALA A 87 -14.16 8.06 4.64
C ALA A 87 -13.15 8.23 5.80
N LEU A 88 -12.22 9.19 5.66
CA LEU A 88 -11.23 9.51 6.69
C LEU A 88 -11.87 9.98 8.01
N GLN A 89 -12.92 10.81 7.94
CA GLN A 89 -13.63 11.30 9.13
C GLN A 89 -14.37 10.18 9.90
N GLU A 90 -14.86 9.16 9.19
CA GLU A 90 -15.57 8.02 9.78
C GLU A 90 -14.60 6.92 10.28
N ALA A 91 -13.33 6.97 9.86
CA ALA A 91 -12.32 5.95 10.14
C ALA A 91 -11.99 5.80 11.63
N LYS A 92 -11.81 4.55 12.05
CA LYS A 92 -11.20 4.19 13.34
C LYS A 92 -9.72 3.86 13.19
N VAL A 93 -9.32 3.34 12.04
CA VAL A 93 -7.93 3.06 11.72
C VAL A 93 -7.66 3.51 10.29
N VAL A 94 -6.53 4.17 10.07
CA VAL A 94 -6.04 4.52 8.74
C VAL A 94 -4.65 3.91 8.55
N PHE A 95 -4.46 3.14 7.48
CA PHE A 95 -3.16 2.62 7.07
C PHE A 95 -2.70 3.30 5.78
N TRP A 96 -1.49 3.83 5.80
CA TRP A 96 -0.86 4.49 4.65
C TRP A 96 0.64 4.21 4.65
N VAL A 97 1.33 4.44 3.54
CA VAL A 97 2.78 4.18 3.49
C VAL A 97 3.51 5.20 4.32
N GLY A 98 3.30 6.50 4.06
CA GLY A 98 3.87 7.58 4.83
C GLY A 98 3.93 8.91 4.05
N PRO A 99 4.36 10.00 4.70
CA PRO A 99 4.33 11.35 4.12
C PRO A 99 5.16 11.48 2.83
N ASN A 100 6.22 10.66 2.69
CA ASN A 100 7.09 10.68 1.51
C ASN A 100 6.41 10.14 0.24
N LEU A 101 5.35 9.35 0.35
CA LEU A 101 4.59 8.83 -0.80
C LEU A 101 3.27 9.57 -0.97
N GLU A 102 2.47 9.64 0.09
CA GLU A 102 1.12 10.17 0.02
C GLU A 102 1.02 11.55 0.71
N ALA A 103 1.86 12.50 0.28
CA ALA A 103 1.90 13.87 0.85
C ALA A 103 0.51 14.55 0.91
N PHE A 104 -0.39 14.21 -0.02
CA PHE A 104 -1.77 14.71 -0.04
C PHE A 104 -2.61 14.28 1.19
N LEU A 105 -2.18 13.27 1.96
CA LEU A 105 -2.84 12.78 3.17
C LEU A 105 -2.35 13.41 4.47
N GLU A 106 -1.19 14.08 4.49
CA GLU A 106 -0.58 14.61 5.71
C GLU A 106 -1.54 15.53 6.50
N LYS A 107 -1.92 16.68 5.91
CA LYS A 107 -2.86 17.63 6.55
C LYS A 107 -4.23 17.01 6.87
N PRO A 108 -4.86 16.23 5.98
CA PRO A 108 -6.10 15.53 6.29
C PRO A 108 -6.01 14.58 7.49
N LEU A 109 -4.91 13.83 7.63
CA LEU A 109 -4.70 12.89 8.73
C LEU A 109 -4.41 13.60 10.05
N GLU A 110 -3.62 14.68 10.03
CA GLU A 110 -3.42 15.54 11.20
C GLU A 110 -4.75 16.09 11.75
N ALA A 111 -5.64 16.50 10.85
CA ALA A 111 -6.95 17.03 11.21
C ALA A 111 -7.88 16.01 11.89
N LEU A 112 -7.61 14.69 11.78
CA LEU A 112 -8.37 13.66 12.49
C LEU A 112 -8.07 13.66 14.00
N GLY A 113 -6.88 14.09 14.41
CA GLY A 113 -6.44 14.06 15.80
C GLY A 113 -6.57 12.67 16.43
N SER A 114 -7.09 12.60 17.67
CA SER A 114 -7.27 11.32 18.39
C SER A 114 -8.51 10.52 17.98
N ASN A 115 -9.23 10.91 16.91
CA ASN A 115 -10.46 10.23 16.50
C ASN A 115 -10.20 8.91 15.75
N ALA A 116 -9.00 8.76 15.18
CA ALA A 116 -8.56 7.58 14.45
C ALA A 116 -7.13 7.20 14.84
N SER A 117 -6.82 5.91 14.77
CA SER A 117 -5.44 5.41 14.82
C SER A 117 -4.82 5.51 13.43
N VAL A 118 -3.92 6.47 13.22
CA VAL A 118 -3.17 6.63 11.97
C VAL A 118 -1.88 5.83 12.06
N VAL A 119 -1.64 4.95 11.08
CA VAL A 119 -0.50 4.03 11.06
C VAL A 119 0.31 4.22 9.80
N GLU A 120 1.50 4.79 9.96
CA GLU A 120 2.54 4.89 8.94
C GLU A 120 3.25 3.53 8.79
N LEU A 121 3.06 2.90 7.64
CA LEU A 121 3.59 1.56 7.40
C LEU A 121 5.07 1.57 7.03
N ASP A 122 5.62 2.69 6.54
CA ASP A 122 7.06 2.85 6.35
C ASP A 122 7.85 2.82 7.66
N ASN A 123 7.20 2.98 8.82
CA ASN A 123 7.79 2.84 10.14
C ASN A 123 7.69 1.41 10.69
N ALA A 124 7.21 0.45 9.90
CA ALA A 124 7.12 -0.94 10.34
C ALA A 124 8.51 -1.49 10.72
N PRO A 125 8.61 -2.19 11.87
CA PRO A 125 9.85 -2.88 12.25
C PRO A 125 10.27 -3.87 11.16
N ASP A 126 11.58 -4.07 11.01
CA ASP A 126 12.18 -5.02 10.06
C ASP A 126 11.96 -4.71 8.57
N LEU A 127 11.51 -3.49 8.23
CA LEU A 127 11.53 -3.02 6.85
C LEU A 127 12.96 -2.86 6.34
N THR A 128 13.20 -3.39 5.14
CA THR A 128 14.33 -2.96 4.33
C THR A 128 13.95 -1.67 3.65
N LYS A 129 14.72 -0.60 3.89
CA LYS A 129 14.61 0.69 3.18
C LYS A 129 15.84 0.88 2.32
N LEU A 130 15.63 1.17 1.04
CA LEU A 130 16.70 1.43 0.09
C LEU A 130 16.74 2.92 -0.20
N PRO A 131 17.92 3.57 -0.20
CA PRO A 131 18.02 4.97 -0.58
C PRO A 131 17.60 5.13 -2.04
N PHE A 132 17.09 6.31 -2.36
CA PHE A 132 16.85 6.72 -3.73
C PHE A 132 18.12 6.57 -4.60
N ARG A 133 17.94 6.21 -5.87
CA ARG A 133 19.04 6.12 -6.83
C ARG A 133 19.20 7.47 -7.52
N GLU A 134 20.39 8.04 -7.41
CA GLU A 134 20.71 9.31 -8.07
C GLU A 134 21.84 9.13 -9.10
N GLY A 135 21.67 9.80 -10.23
CA GLY A 135 22.72 10.02 -11.22
C GLY A 135 22.97 8.87 -12.20
N GLY A 136 23.79 9.19 -13.21
CA GLY A 136 24.17 8.26 -14.28
C GLY A 136 22.99 7.86 -15.15
N ALA A 137 22.54 6.61 -15.01
CA ALA A 137 21.43 6.06 -15.78
C ALA A 137 20.07 6.20 -15.07
N PHE A 138 20.03 6.81 -13.89
CA PHE A 138 18.80 7.06 -13.12
C PHE A 138 18.52 8.56 -13.09
N GLU A 139 17.24 8.92 -13.22
CA GLU A 139 16.85 10.31 -13.10
C GLU A 139 17.01 10.80 -11.66
N PRO A 140 17.47 12.05 -11.46
CA PRO A 140 17.43 12.65 -10.14
C PRO A 140 15.97 12.72 -9.68
N HIS A 141 15.75 12.52 -8.39
CA HIS A 141 14.46 12.82 -7.79
C HIS A 141 14.28 14.33 -7.83
N ASP A 142 13.14 14.80 -8.35
CA ASP A 142 12.81 16.21 -8.31
C ASP A 142 12.71 16.61 -6.84
N ASP A 143 13.74 17.27 -6.33
CA ASP A 143 13.61 18.17 -5.19
C ASP A 143 12.48 19.11 -5.59
N ALA A 144 11.32 19.04 -4.92
CA ALA A 144 10.26 20.01 -5.11
C ALA A 144 10.78 21.37 -4.61
N GLY A 145 11.55 22.04 -5.47
CA GLY A 145 12.20 23.30 -5.25
C GLY A 145 11.79 24.22 -6.37
N HIS A 146 10.95 25.18 -6.01
CA HIS A 146 10.84 26.52 -6.59
C HIS A 146 11.43 26.74 -7.98
N ASP A 147 10.55 27.16 -8.89
CA ASP A 147 10.88 28.03 -10.02
C ASP A 147 12.06 28.94 -9.70
N SER A 148 13.20 28.70 -10.33
CA SER A 148 13.93 29.76 -11.00
C SER A 148 14.96 29.17 -11.94
N ALA A 149 14.67 29.30 -13.23
CA ALA A 149 15.73 29.55 -14.19
C ALA A 149 16.56 30.74 -13.67
N SER A 150 17.81 30.50 -13.33
CA SER A 150 18.83 31.53 -13.33
C SER A 150 20.01 30.98 -14.11
N ALA A 151 19.94 31.25 -15.41
CA ALA A 151 21.14 31.33 -16.21
C ALA A 151 22.02 32.44 -15.61
N ASP A 152 23.27 32.09 -15.32
CA ASP A 152 24.34 33.05 -15.12
C ASP A 152 24.44 33.94 -16.37
N ASP A 153 23.99 35.18 -16.26
CA ASP A 153 24.34 36.28 -17.16
C ASP A 153 24.76 37.47 -16.28
N PRO A 154 26.05 37.80 -16.18
CA PRO A 154 26.48 39.03 -15.56
C PRO A 154 26.34 40.18 -16.57
N ASP A 155 25.94 41.33 -16.05
CA ASP A 155 25.91 42.64 -16.73
C ASP A 155 24.59 42.99 -17.44
N ARG A 156 23.76 43.76 -16.72
CA ARG A 156 23.11 44.97 -17.28
C ARG A 156 22.55 45.85 -16.16
N ASP A 157 23.29 46.94 -15.93
CA ASP A 157 22.81 48.16 -15.29
C ASP A 157 21.51 48.62 -15.95
N HIS A 158 20.45 48.82 -15.16
CA HIS A 158 19.38 49.75 -15.51
C HIS A 158 18.84 50.41 -14.24
N ASP A 159 19.32 51.64 -14.01
CA ASP A 159 18.65 52.68 -13.25
C ASP A 159 17.19 52.83 -13.67
N HIS A 160 16.28 52.89 -12.70
CA HIS A 160 15.05 53.67 -12.83
C HIS A 160 14.59 54.22 -11.47
N ASP A 161 14.82 55.53 -11.31
CA ASP A 161 14.08 56.43 -10.44
C ASP A 161 12.57 56.28 -10.67
N HIS A 162 11.80 56.22 -9.59
CA HIS A 162 10.47 56.84 -9.54
C HIS A 162 10.14 57.33 -8.12
N ASP A 163 10.18 58.66 -7.98
CA ASP A 163 9.50 59.43 -6.95
C ASP A 163 8.01 59.08 -6.88
N HIS A 164 7.48 58.89 -5.66
CA HIS A 164 6.17 59.43 -5.31
C HIS A 164 6.14 59.90 -3.86
N ASP A 165 6.00 61.21 -3.77
CA ASP A 165 5.82 62.07 -2.60
C ASP A 165 4.37 62.01 -2.09
N HIS A 166 4.17 61.90 -0.76
CA HIS A 166 3.00 62.36 -0.02
C HIS A 166 3.30 62.50 1.49
N ASP A 167 3.70 63.72 1.88
CA ASP A 167 3.44 64.37 3.18
C ASP A 167 1.93 64.35 3.54
N ALA A 168 1.43 64.45 4.78
CA ALA A 168 1.94 64.48 6.15
C ALA A 168 0.74 64.38 7.12
N ALA A 169 0.94 63.88 8.35
CA ALA A 169 0.57 64.53 9.62
C ALA A 169 0.49 63.55 10.81
N LYS A 170 1.05 64.00 11.94
CA LYS A 170 1.35 63.26 13.16
C LYS A 170 0.13 63.02 14.06
N THR A 171 0.20 62.00 14.93
CA THR A 171 0.22 62.11 16.41
C THR A 171 0.12 60.73 17.07
N GLY A 172 0.83 60.52 18.20
CA GLY A 172 0.41 59.57 19.24
C GLY A 172 1.32 58.36 19.53
N GLN A 173 2.17 58.56 20.52
CA GLN A 173 2.85 57.61 21.42
C GLN A 173 2.21 56.22 21.70
N ASP A 174 3.13 55.24 21.80
CA ASP A 174 3.28 54.17 22.81
C ASP A 174 2.68 52.76 22.59
N GLY A 175 3.48 51.75 22.95
CA GLY A 175 3.20 50.30 22.91
C GLY A 175 3.76 49.64 21.64
N GLY A 176 4.87 48.88 21.63
CA GLY A 176 5.35 47.95 22.65
C GLY A 176 4.84 46.54 22.34
N GLN A 177 5.42 45.88 21.33
CA GLN A 177 5.67 44.43 21.24
C GLN A 177 6.18 44.09 19.83
N ALA A 178 7.49 43.92 19.72
CA ALA A 178 8.10 43.16 18.65
C ALA A 178 7.73 41.69 18.89
N HIS A 179 6.70 41.21 18.22
CA HIS A 179 6.55 39.78 18.01
C HIS A 179 7.60 39.40 16.97
N HIS A 180 8.71 38.85 17.45
CA HIS A 180 9.50 37.94 16.64
C HIS A 180 8.58 36.74 16.37
N ASP A 181 8.02 36.70 15.17
CA ASP A 181 7.54 35.45 14.61
C ASP A 181 8.77 34.57 14.45
N ASP A 182 8.98 33.68 15.42
CA ASP A 182 9.80 32.49 15.24
C ASP A 182 9.13 31.70 14.11
N HIS A 183 9.56 31.97 12.89
CA HIS A 183 9.44 31.04 11.80
C HIS A 183 10.29 29.82 12.19
N GLU A 184 9.69 28.88 12.90
CA GLU A 184 10.15 27.51 12.87
C GLU A 184 10.06 27.07 11.42
N ASP A 185 11.19 27.18 10.71
CA ASP A 185 11.44 26.47 9.48
C ASP A 185 11.27 24.99 9.80
N HIS A 186 10.07 24.46 9.56
CA HIS A 186 9.88 23.04 9.38
C HIS A 186 10.67 22.68 8.12
N GLU A 187 11.94 22.35 8.29
CA GLU A 187 12.72 21.61 7.31
C GLU A 187 11.93 20.33 7.00
N HIS A 188 11.18 20.36 5.91
CA HIS A 188 10.54 19.19 5.32
C HIS A 188 11.67 18.30 4.81
N GLY A 189 12.25 17.50 5.71
CA GLY A 189 13.27 16.52 5.38
C GLY A 189 12.76 15.61 4.27
N HIS A 190 13.24 15.87 3.07
CA HIS A 190 12.92 15.14 1.84
C HIS A 190 13.16 13.64 2.06
N GLY A 191 12.31 12.80 1.45
CA GLY A 191 12.31 11.36 1.68
C GLY A 191 13.69 10.74 1.47
N ALA A 192 14.23 10.09 2.50
CA ALA A 192 15.58 9.53 2.47
C ALA A 192 15.69 8.17 1.72
N PHE A 193 14.57 7.65 1.20
CA PHE A 193 14.48 6.29 0.68
C PHE A 193 13.35 6.14 -0.34
N ASP A 194 13.51 5.17 -1.26
CA ASP A 194 12.49 4.76 -2.22
C ASP A 194 11.21 4.31 -1.47
N THR A 195 10.07 4.90 -1.83
CA THR A 195 8.79 4.69 -1.15
C THR A 195 8.01 3.47 -1.63
N HIS A 196 8.46 2.78 -2.69
CA HIS A 196 7.77 1.62 -3.27
C HIS A 196 7.97 0.32 -2.47
N LEU A 197 7.92 0.44 -1.14
CA LEU A 197 8.25 -0.57 -0.14
C LEU A 197 7.51 -1.90 -0.34
N TRP A 198 6.28 -1.86 -0.85
CA TRP A 198 5.43 -3.04 -1.03
C TRP A 198 5.94 -4.00 -2.12
N LEU A 199 6.86 -3.56 -2.98
CA LEU A 199 7.42 -4.39 -4.04
C LEU A 199 8.51 -5.38 -3.56
N ASP A 200 8.75 -5.48 -2.25
CA ASP A 200 9.38 -6.64 -1.61
C ASP A 200 8.35 -7.41 -0.76
N PRO A 201 8.08 -8.70 -1.04
CA PRO A 201 7.20 -9.51 -0.21
C PRO A 201 7.61 -9.58 1.27
N MET A 202 8.90 -9.44 1.62
CA MET A 202 9.32 -9.41 3.03
C MET A 202 8.94 -8.09 3.70
N ASN A 203 9.01 -6.97 2.99
CA ASN A 203 8.48 -5.70 3.48
C ASN A 203 6.96 -5.79 3.66
N ALA A 204 6.25 -6.45 2.73
CA ALA A 204 4.81 -6.70 2.89
C ALA A 204 4.49 -7.54 4.13
N LYS A 205 5.35 -8.50 4.51
CA LYS A 205 5.22 -9.26 5.77
C LYS A 205 5.40 -8.36 7.00
N ALA A 206 6.41 -7.49 6.99
CA ALA A 206 6.65 -6.52 8.08
C ALA A 206 5.44 -5.59 8.27
N MET A 207 4.92 -5.02 7.17
CA MET A 207 3.71 -4.19 7.20
C MET A 207 2.49 -4.98 7.69
N ALA A 208 2.30 -6.23 7.23
CA ALA A 208 1.20 -7.09 7.67
C ALA A 208 1.23 -7.37 9.18
N ALA A 209 2.41 -7.50 9.79
CA ALA A 209 2.55 -7.68 11.23
C ALA A 209 2.07 -6.44 12.03
N VAL A 210 2.41 -5.24 11.57
CA VAL A 210 1.93 -3.98 12.15
C VAL A 210 0.41 -3.84 11.97
N ILE A 211 -0.09 -4.08 10.75
CA ILE A 211 -1.53 -4.06 10.45
C ILE A 211 -2.30 -4.98 11.41
N THR A 212 -1.82 -6.21 11.58
CA THR A 212 -2.46 -7.20 12.45
C THR A 212 -2.49 -6.72 13.90
N THR A 213 -1.37 -6.19 14.41
CA THR A 213 -1.28 -5.69 15.78
C THR A 213 -2.25 -4.54 16.03
N THR A 214 -2.33 -3.60 15.09
CA THR A 214 -3.26 -2.47 15.17
C THR A 214 -4.72 -2.93 15.12
N LEU A 215 -5.08 -3.83 14.21
CA LEU A 215 -6.45 -4.34 14.09
C LEU A 215 -6.88 -5.12 15.33
N VAL A 216 -6.00 -5.93 15.91
CA VAL A 216 -6.25 -6.65 17.17
C VAL A 216 -6.50 -5.68 18.33
N ALA A 217 -5.77 -4.56 18.39
CA ALA A 217 -5.96 -3.54 19.41
C ALA A 217 -7.27 -2.75 19.21
N ALA A 218 -7.60 -2.41 17.96
CA ALA A 218 -8.79 -1.63 17.61
C ALA A 218 -10.08 -2.45 17.70
N ASP A 219 -10.02 -3.76 17.46
CA ASP A 219 -11.17 -4.67 17.50
C ASP A 219 -10.80 -6.03 18.15
N PRO A 220 -10.71 -6.05 19.50
CA PRO A 220 -10.35 -7.25 20.25
C PRO A 220 -11.34 -8.41 20.09
N ALA A 221 -12.59 -8.13 19.71
CA ALA A 221 -13.62 -9.15 19.53
C ALA A 221 -13.29 -10.09 18.35
N ASN A 222 -12.62 -9.58 17.32
CA ASN A 222 -12.21 -10.35 16.14
C ASN A 222 -10.71 -10.71 16.11
N ALA A 223 -9.99 -10.50 17.22
CA ALA A 223 -8.55 -10.69 17.30
C ALA A 223 -8.06 -12.07 16.81
N LEU A 224 -8.77 -13.15 17.17
CA LEU A 224 -8.41 -14.51 16.73
C LEU A 224 -8.53 -14.68 15.22
N THR A 225 -9.52 -14.05 14.59
CA THR A 225 -9.70 -14.06 13.13
C THR A 225 -8.57 -13.32 12.45
N TYR A 226 -8.23 -12.11 12.91
CA TYR A 226 -7.11 -11.34 12.35
C TYR A 226 -5.79 -12.08 12.47
N GLN A 227 -5.50 -12.70 13.61
CA GLN A 227 -4.27 -13.47 13.83
C GLN A 227 -4.20 -14.71 12.93
N ALA A 228 -5.31 -15.44 12.77
CA ALA A 228 -5.37 -16.60 11.89
C ALA A 228 -5.16 -16.20 10.42
N ASN A 229 -5.82 -15.13 9.98
CA ASN A 229 -5.68 -14.59 8.63
C ASN A 229 -4.27 -14.06 8.37
N ALA A 230 -3.67 -13.35 9.33
CA ALA A 230 -2.30 -12.85 9.25
C ALA A 230 -1.30 -14.00 9.10
N LYS A 231 -1.47 -15.10 9.85
CA LYS A 231 -0.64 -16.29 9.67
C LYS A 231 -0.81 -16.89 8.27
N ALA A 232 -2.03 -17.00 7.76
CA ALA A 232 -2.27 -17.51 6.41
C ALA A 232 -1.64 -16.58 5.34
N LEU A 233 -1.71 -15.27 5.53
CA LEU A 233 -1.08 -14.28 4.67
C LEU A 233 0.45 -14.42 4.69
N ASP A 234 1.08 -14.59 5.86
CA ASP A 234 2.52 -14.82 6.02
C ASP A 234 3.01 -16.05 5.23
N ASP A 235 2.28 -17.17 5.37
CA ASP A 235 2.59 -18.42 4.67
C ASP A 235 2.46 -18.23 3.14
N ARG A 236 1.43 -17.50 2.68
CA ARG A 236 1.22 -17.18 1.26
C ARG A 236 2.29 -16.24 0.70
N LEU A 237 2.69 -15.19 1.43
CA LEU A 237 3.76 -14.27 1.01
C LEU A 237 5.11 -15.00 0.90
N THR A 238 5.38 -15.92 1.82
CA THR A 238 6.58 -16.77 1.78
C THR A 238 6.58 -17.71 0.57
N ALA A 239 5.41 -18.24 0.18
CA ALA A 239 5.28 -19.05 -1.02
C ALA A 239 5.43 -18.21 -2.30
N LEU A 240 4.80 -17.03 -2.34
CA LEU A 240 4.87 -16.08 -3.44
C LEU A 240 6.32 -15.66 -3.72
N ASP A 241 7.09 -15.38 -2.68
CA ASP A 241 8.49 -14.99 -2.83
C ASP A 241 9.32 -16.07 -3.55
N LYS A 242 9.16 -17.34 -3.16
CA LYS A 242 9.84 -18.47 -3.81
C LYS A 242 9.38 -18.66 -5.25
N GLU A 243 8.08 -18.47 -5.50
CA GLU A 243 7.49 -18.53 -6.83
C GLU A 243 8.10 -17.48 -7.76
N ILE A 244 8.13 -16.22 -7.33
CA ILE A 244 8.69 -15.11 -8.11
C ILE A 244 10.18 -15.33 -8.37
N ALA A 245 10.95 -15.71 -7.35
CA ALA A 245 12.38 -15.99 -7.51
C ALA A 245 12.63 -17.05 -8.61
N ALA A 246 11.82 -18.11 -8.66
CA ALA A 246 11.91 -19.12 -9.70
C ALA A 246 11.49 -18.60 -11.08
N THR A 247 10.46 -17.74 -11.14
CA THR A 247 9.95 -17.15 -12.39
C THR A 247 10.98 -16.25 -13.06
N VAL A 248 11.66 -15.40 -12.30
CA VAL A 248 12.59 -14.39 -12.82
C VAL A 248 14.04 -14.86 -12.93
N ALA A 249 14.40 -15.98 -12.28
CA ALA A 249 15.77 -16.54 -12.34
C ALA A 249 16.37 -16.66 -13.75
N PRO A 250 15.62 -17.05 -14.81
CA PRO A 250 16.18 -17.16 -16.16
C PRO A 250 16.52 -15.82 -16.82
N VAL A 251 16.00 -14.69 -16.30
CA VAL A 251 16.09 -13.37 -16.93
C VAL A 251 16.83 -12.33 -16.08
N LYS A 252 17.26 -12.69 -14.87
CA LYS A 252 17.86 -11.76 -13.89
C LYS A 252 19.06 -10.95 -14.41
N ASP A 253 19.84 -11.51 -15.34
CA ASP A 253 21.05 -10.90 -15.89
C ASP A 253 20.79 -10.07 -17.17
N LYS A 254 19.54 -9.97 -17.62
CA LYS A 254 19.16 -9.21 -18.82
C LYS A 254 18.88 -7.75 -18.44
N PRO A 255 19.60 -6.78 -19.01
CA PRO A 255 19.37 -5.36 -18.72
C PRO A 255 18.03 -4.90 -19.31
N PHE A 256 17.31 -4.07 -18.57
CA PHE A 256 16.11 -3.37 -19.06
C PHE A 256 16.03 -1.97 -18.51
N VAL A 257 15.24 -1.14 -19.17
CA VAL A 257 14.93 0.23 -18.74
C VAL A 257 13.47 0.26 -18.30
N VAL A 258 13.17 1.07 -17.28
CA VAL A 258 11.81 1.32 -16.81
C VAL A 258 11.44 2.77 -17.05
N PHE A 259 10.15 3.06 -17.23
CA PHE A 259 9.73 4.44 -17.35
C PHE A 259 9.90 5.18 -16.02
N HIS A 260 9.38 4.62 -14.94
CA HIS A 260 9.48 5.14 -13.58
C HIS A 260 10.24 4.16 -12.69
N ASP A 261 11.13 4.71 -11.84
CA ASP A 261 12.00 3.93 -10.97
C ASP A 261 11.29 3.47 -9.68
N ALA A 262 10.31 2.57 -9.84
CA ALA A 262 9.55 2.01 -8.72
C ALA A 262 10.11 0.68 -8.17
N TYR A 263 11.00 0.01 -8.92
CA TYR A 263 11.19 -1.44 -8.77
C TYR A 263 12.40 -1.84 -7.93
N GLN A 264 13.07 -0.90 -7.27
CA GLN A 264 14.34 -1.14 -6.59
C GLN A 264 14.26 -2.24 -5.52
N TYR A 265 13.15 -2.33 -4.78
CA TYR A 265 12.90 -3.40 -3.82
C TYR A 265 12.75 -4.77 -4.48
N PHE A 266 12.01 -4.86 -5.58
CA PHE A 266 11.84 -6.09 -6.35
C PHE A 266 13.19 -6.54 -6.95
N GLU A 267 13.94 -5.60 -7.50
CA GLU A 267 15.29 -5.83 -8.03
C GLU A 267 16.24 -6.39 -6.98
N HIS A 268 16.31 -5.72 -5.82
CA HIS A 268 17.19 -6.11 -4.73
C HIS A 268 16.83 -7.51 -4.19
N ARG A 269 15.53 -7.82 -4.09
CA ARG A 269 15.06 -9.12 -3.62
C ARG A 269 15.45 -10.27 -4.57
N TYR A 270 15.31 -10.07 -5.87
CA TYR A 270 15.45 -11.14 -6.87
C TYR A 270 16.76 -11.09 -7.67
N GLY A 271 17.62 -10.11 -7.42
CA GLY A 271 18.88 -9.92 -8.14
C GLY A 271 18.69 -9.54 -9.60
N ILE A 272 17.57 -8.89 -9.92
CA ILE A 272 17.25 -8.36 -11.24
C ILE A 272 17.88 -6.98 -11.37
N ARG A 273 18.36 -6.60 -12.56
CA ARG A 273 19.06 -5.33 -12.77
C ARG A 273 18.33 -4.40 -13.74
N VAL A 274 17.75 -3.33 -13.22
CA VAL A 274 17.38 -2.16 -14.03
C VAL A 274 18.66 -1.46 -14.48
N ALA A 275 18.76 -1.19 -15.77
CA ALA A 275 19.88 -0.48 -16.38
C ALA A 275 19.70 1.04 -16.28
N GLY A 276 18.47 1.52 -16.15
CA GLY A 276 18.15 2.94 -15.94
C GLY A 276 16.64 3.23 -15.97
N SER A 277 16.29 4.46 -15.62
CA SER A 277 14.92 5.00 -15.66
C SER A 277 14.79 6.20 -16.61
N ILE A 278 13.55 6.61 -16.90
CA ILE A 278 13.21 7.62 -17.92
C ILE A 278 12.61 8.89 -17.30
N THR A 279 11.72 8.75 -16.32
CA THR A 279 11.02 9.84 -15.62
C THR A 279 10.71 9.41 -14.19
N VAL A 280 10.57 10.37 -13.27
CA VAL A 280 10.13 10.08 -11.90
C VAL A 280 8.61 10.12 -11.81
N SER A 281 7.96 11.05 -12.53
CA SER A 281 6.49 11.17 -12.52
C SER A 281 5.86 10.58 -13.79
N PRO A 282 4.86 9.69 -13.64
CA PRO A 282 4.23 9.02 -14.78
C PRO A 282 3.25 9.87 -15.58
N GLU A 283 2.82 11.02 -15.04
CA GLU A 283 1.77 11.86 -15.65
C GLU A 283 2.32 13.04 -16.47
N THR A 284 3.60 13.39 -16.32
CA THR A 284 4.23 14.47 -17.08
C THR A 284 4.86 13.95 -18.36
N ILE A 285 4.34 14.38 -19.51
CA ILE A 285 4.91 14.03 -20.82
C ILE A 285 6.27 14.72 -20.99
N PRO A 286 7.37 13.98 -21.24
CA PRO A 286 8.67 14.58 -21.46
C PRO A 286 8.70 15.41 -22.76
N GLY A 287 9.45 16.52 -22.75
CA GLY A 287 9.70 17.35 -23.94
C GLY A 287 10.52 16.62 -25.02
N ALA A 288 10.60 17.19 -26.22
CA ALA A 288 11.26 16.55 -27.37
C ALA A 288 12.76 16.27 -27.17
N GLU A 289 13.48 17.21 -26.54
CA GLU A 289 14.89 17.04 -26.16
C GLU A 289 15.05 15.86 -25.22
N ARG A 290 14.23 15.83 -24.17
CA ARG A 290 14.20 14.76 -23.18
C ARG A 290 13.93 13.39 -23.81
N VAL A 291 12.95 13.29 -24.72
CA VAL A 291 12.67 12.06 -25.48
C VAL A 291 13.88 11.60 -26.30
N SER A 292 14.65 12.51 -26.88
CA SER A 292 15.90 12.17 -27.60
C SER A 292 16.99 11.64 -26.67
N GLU A 293 17.12 12.19 -25.46
CA GLU A 293 18.05 11.69 -24.45
C GLU A 293 17.70 10.26 -24.02
N ILE A 294 16.42 10.03 -23.74
CA ILE A 294 15.87 8.74 -23.36
C ILE A 294 16.15 7.70 -24.45
N HIS A 295 15.89 8.05 -25.71
CA HIS A 295 16.15 7.18 -26.86
C HIS A 295 17.63 6.78 -26.95
N ARG A 296 18.54 7.76 -26.84
CA ARG A 296 19.99 7.52 -26.81
C ARG A 296 20.37 6.59 -25.65
N LYS A 297 19.83 6.85 -24.46
CA LYS A 297 20.06 6.08 -23.22
C LYS A 297 19.63 4.62 -23.38
N VAL A 298 18.47 4.33 -23.97
CA VAL A 298 18.02 2.97 -24.27
C VAL A 298 18.99 2.24 -25.20
N GLY A 299 19.53 2.93 -26.21
CA GLY A 299 20.55 2.39 -27.12
C GLY A 299 21.88 2.11 -26.43
N GLU A 300 22.40 3.08 -25.66
CA GLU A 300 23.69 3.01 -24.96
C GLU A 300 23.70 1.92 -23.87
N LEU A 301 22.60 1.77 -23.13
CA LEU A 301 22.48 0.78 -22.06
C LEU A 301 22.28 -0.66 -22.56
N GLY A 302 22.09 -0.85 -23.87
CA GLY A 302 21.88 -2.17 -24.46
C GLY A 302 20.65 -2.89 -23.91
N ALA A 303 19.59 -2.13 -23.58
CA ALA A 303 18.40 -2.66 -22.93
C ALA A 303 17.71 -3.70 -23.81
N THR A 304 17.37 -4.84 -23.20
CA THR A 304 16.59 -5.90 -23.86
C THR A 304 15.12 -5.48 -23.97
N CYS A 305 14.62 -4.85 -22.92
CA CYS A 305 13.25 -4.38 -22.82
C CYS A 305 13.20 -2.96 -22.24
N VAL A 306 12.17 -2.22 -22.63
CA VAL A 306 11.71 -0.99 -22.01
C VAL A 306 10.33 -1.26 -21.42
N PHE A 307 10.18 -1.12 -20.11
CA PHE A 307 8.89 -1.33 -19.44
C PHE A 307 8.22 -0.01 -19.11
N ALA A 308 6.98 0.13 -19.58
CA ALA A 308 6.11 1.25 -19.24
C ALA A 308 5.05 0.81 -18.22
N GLU A 309 4.43 1.77 -17.55
CA GLU A 309 3.27 1.50 -16.70
C GLU A 309 1.95 1.67 -17.48
N PRO A 310 0.83 1.06 -17.05
CA PRO A 310 -0.43 1.10 -17.77
C PRO A 310 -0.98 2.51 -18.06
N GLN A 311 -0.64 3.47 -17.21
CA GLN A 311 -1.05 4.86 -17.34
C GLN A 311 -0.25 5.65 -18.40
N PHE A 312 0.86 5.11 -18.91
CA PHE A 312 1.65 5.79 -19.95
C PHE A 312 1.05 5.63 -21.35
N GLU A 313 1.14 6.71 -22.13
CA GLU A 313 0.71 6.75 -23.52
C GLU A 313 1.53 5.80 -24.41
N PRO A 314 0.90 4.87 -25.16
CA PRO A 314 1.62 3.92 -26.03
C PRO A 314 2.51 4.58 -27.09
N ARG A 315 2.19 5.82 -27.48
CA ARG A 315 3.00 6.60 -28.44
C ARG A 315 4.39 6.90 -27.91
N LEU A 316 4.51 7.23 -26.62
CA LEU A 316 5.79 7.56 -26.00
C LEU A 316 6.72 6.33 -25.97
N VAL A 317 6.18 5.17 -25.60
CA VAL A 317 6.91 3.89 -25.62
C VAL A 317 7.43 3.58 -27.02
N LYS A 318 6.60 3.81 -28.05
CA LYS A 318 7.01 3.58 -29.44
C LYS A 318 8.16 4.51 -29.85
N VAL A 319 8.09 5.80 -29.53
CA VAL A 319 9.15 6.75 -29.88
C VAL A 319 10.47 6.41 -29.19
N VAL A 320 10.41 6.04 -27.91
CA VAL A 320 11.61 5.68 -27.13
C VAL A 320 12.27 4.38 -27.64
N THR A 321 11.48 3.45 -28.17
CA THR A 321 12.00 2.17 -28.67
C THR A 321 12.34 2.18 -30.16
N GLU A 322 11.88 3.19 -30.92
CA GLU A 322 12.04 3.27 -32.38
C GLU A 322 13.51 3.21 -32.80
N GLY A 323 13.88 2.37 -33.77
CA GLY A 323 15.29 2.26 -34.20
C GLY A 323 16.24 1.59 -33.20
N THR A 324 15.77 1.17 -32.03
CA THR A 324 16.51 0.31 -31.10
C THR A 324 16.15 -1.17 -31.32
N ARG A 325 16.88 -2.08 -30.67
CA ARG A 325 16.53 -3.52 -30.62
C ARG A 325 15.67 -3.87 -29.39
N ALA A 326 15.38 -2.90 -28.54
CA ALA A 326 14.65 -3.11 -27.30
C ALA A 326 13.16 -3.39 -27.60
N LYS A 327 12.59 -4.34 -26.87
CA LYS A 327 11.14 -4.61 -26.88
C LYS A 327 10.44 -3.73 -25.86
N SER A 328 9.11 -3.68 -25.92
CA SER A 328 8.31 -3.07 -24.88
C SER A 328 7.55 -4.10 -24.05
N GLY A 329 7.43 -3.82 -22.76
CA GLY A 329 6.58 -4.55 -21.81
C GLY A 329 5.83 -3.59 -20.90
N VAL A 330 4.93 -4.12 -20.07
CA VAL A 330 4.17 -3.32 -19.09
C VAL A 330 4.41 -3.83 -17.68
N LEU A 331 4.71 -2.94 -16.74
CA LEU A 331 4.80 -3.25 -15.31
C LEU A 331 3.84 -2.30 -14.57
N ASP A 332 2.99 -2.84 -13.71
CA ASP A 332 1.94 -2.06 -13.02
C ASP A 332 2.24 -2.03 -11.51
N PRO A 333 3.13 -1.16 -11.00
CA PRO A 333 3.61 -1.20 -9.62
C PRO A 333 2.51 -0.82 -8.60
N GLU A 334 1.51 -0.06 -9.04
CA GLU A 334 0.42 0.48 -8.20
C GLU A 334 -0.89 -0.31 -8.36
N ALA A 335 -0.89 -1.37 -9.18
CA ALA A 335 -2.06 -2.18 -9.49
C ALA A 335 -3.22 -1.37 -10.10
N ALA A 336 -2.91 -0.37 -10.93
CA ALA A 336 -3.85 0.50 -11.61
C ALA A 336 -4.94 -0.29 -12.38
N THR A 337 -4.54 -1.42 -13.00
CA THR A 337 -5.42 -2.25 -13.83
C THR A 337 -6.12 -3.38 -13.07
N LEU A 338 -5.80 -3.58 -11.79
CA LEU A 338 -6.29 -4.70 -10.99
C LEU A 338 -7.45 -4.30 -10.09
N LYS A 339 -8.35 -5.27 -9.85
CA LYS A 339 -9.47 -5.13 -8.93
C LYS A 339 -8.99 -5.29 -7.49
N ALA A 340 -9.37 -4.35 -6.62
CA ALA A 340 -9.08 -4.38 -5.19
C ALA A 340 -9.63 -5.64 -4.48
N GLY A 341 -8.99 -6.02 -3.37
CA GLY A 341 -9.34 -7.19 -2.57
C GLY A 341 -8.13 -8.01 -2.07
N PRO A 342 -8.38 -9.09 -1.32
CA PRO A 342 -7.33 -9.83 -0.59
C PRO A 342 -6.31 -10.58 -1.48
N ASP A 343 -6.63 -10.77 -2.76
CA ASP A 343 -5.76 -11.47 -3.72
C ASP A 343 -5.00 -10.52 -4.67
N LEU A 344 -5.27 -9.21 -4.62
CA LEU A 344 -4.67 -8.22 -5.51
C LEU A 344 -3.14 -8.22 -5.38
N TYR A 345 -2.58 -8.19 -4.18
CA TYR A 345 -1.13 -8.13 -3.97
C TYR A 345 -0.40 -9.30 -4.66
N PHE A 346 -0.97 -10.50 -4.56
CA PHE A 346 -0.42 -11.68 -5.22
C PHE A 346 -0.50 -11.61 -6.75
N THR A 347 -1.59 -11.04 -7.27
CA THR A 347 -1.80 -10.87 -8.70
C THR A 347 -0.84 -9.82 -9.26
N LEU A 348 -0.68 -8.70 -8.55
CA LEU A 348 0.30 -7.64 -8.83
C LEU A 348 1.71 -8.20 -8.97
N MET A 349 2.19 -8.87 -7.92
CA MET A 349 3.58 -9.33 -7.87
C MET A 349 3.88 -10.43 -8.89
N ARG A 350 2.93 -11.34 -9.17
CA ARG A 350 3.05 -12.30 -10.27
C ARG A 350 3.05 -11.61 -11.62
N GLY A 351 2.18 -10.62 -11.83
CA GLY A 351 2.09 -9.86 -13.07
C GLY A 351 3.41 -9.17 -13.43
N ILE A 352 4.08 -8.57 -12.44
CA ILE A 352 5.42 -7.99 -12.60
C ILE A 352 6.42 -9.07 -13.04
N ALA A 353 6.51 -10.18 -12.31
CA ALA A 353 7.44 -11.27 -12.59
C ALA A 353 7.21 -11.90 -13.98
N ASP A 354 5.95 -12.16 -14.34
CA ASP A 354 5.56 -12.77 -15.61
C ASP A 354 5.81 -11.82 -16.79
N SER A 355 5.52 -10.53 -16.63
CA SER A 355 5.82 -9.52 -17.65
C SER A 355 7.32 -9.39 -17.90
N MET A 356 8.12 -9.34 -16.82
CA MET A 356 9.58 -9.36 -16.91
C MET A 356 10.07 -10.58 -17.66
N LYS A 357 9.63 -11.78 -17.25
CA LYS A 357 10.00 -13.03 -17.90
C LYS A 357 9.61 -13.03 -19.37
N ALA A 358 8.38 -12.64 -19.72
CA ALA A 358 7.86 -12.68 -21.09
C ALA A 358 8.67 -11.76 -22.01
N CYS A 359 8.95 -10.53 -21.59
CA CYS A 359 9.71 -9.59 -22.40
C CYS A 359 11.18 -10.01 -22.51
N LEU A 360 11.83 -10.32 -21.38
CA LEU A 360 13.27 -10.56 -21.31
C LEU A 360 13.71 -11.94 -21.84
N SER A 361 12.85 -12.97 -21.79
CA SER A 361 13.17 -14.32 -22.28
C SER A 361 13.14 -14.43 -23.80
N SER A 362 12.48 -13.49 -24.47
CA SER A 362 12.24 -13.55 -25.90
C SER A 362 13.39 -12.97 -26.74
N ALA A 363 14.53 -12.68 -26.13
CA ALA A 363 15.66 -11.93 -26.70
C ALA A 363 16.90 -12.76 -27.02
#